data_AF-A0A7C2N572-F1
#
_entry.id   AF-A0A7C2N572-F1
#
_cell.length_a   1.000
_cell.length_b   1.000
_cell.length_c   1.000
_cell.angle_alpha   90.00
_cell.angle_beta   90.00
_cell.angle_gamma   90.00
#
_symmetry.space_group_name_H-M   'P 1'
#
loop_
_entity.id
_entity.type
_entity.pdbx_description
1 polymer ?
#
loop_
_entity_poly.entity_id
_entity_poly.type
_entity_poly.pdbx_seq_one_letter_code
_entity_poly.pdbx_strand_id
1 'polypeptide(L)'
;MEKVEKLEKVTVKFAGDSGDGVQIMGDQFGNVTAVVGNDFATLPDFPAEIRAPQGTTYGVSSYQIQFAAYDVYTPGDNPDVLVAFNPAALKVNLSSLKPGGAIVVNEDEFTDQNLKKAGFSTNPLEDNTLTPYQVYKIPITKLTLESLKDTAIGHRDKLRCKNFLALGIISWLFSRPLEPIINFLNKRFSSKPEILEANLSALKAGYNICDTMEIFPVHYQIPPARLEPGIYRNINGALATAYGLIVASHKSGLPLIYSGYPITPASEVLHILSALKHHGAIAIQTEDEIAAITMAIGASYAGALGVTGTSGPGLALKIESLNLAVMTELPLVVFDYQRSGISTGMPTKTEQGDLLFALYGRPSDSHIIILAPSSPSDCFWISIEAVRLATKYMTPVLVLSEQFLVHSSEPWKLPELDDIPPI
;
A
#
# COMPACT_ATOMS: atom_id res chain seq x y z
N MET A 1 -23.86 -15.99 24.73
CA MET A 1 -23.07 -17.02 24.01
C MET A 1 -22.65 -16.39 22.70
N GLU A 2 -21.43 -15.87 22.64
CA GLU A 2 -20.87 -15.29 21.43
C GLU A 2 -20.79 -16.36 20.34
N LYS A 3 -21.38 -16.08 19.19
CA LYS A 3 -21.44 -17.02 18.08
C LYS A 3 -20.25 -16.74 17.16
N VAL A 4 -19.28 -17.65 17.18
CA VAL A 4 -18.15 -17.63 16.24
C VAL A 4 -18.63 -18.12 14.89
N GLU A 5 -18.50 -17.29 13.86
CA GLU A 5 -18.82 -17.68 12.49
C GLU A 5 -17.53 -17.92 11.70
N LYS A 6 -17.43 -19.07 11.05
CA LYS A 6 -16.28 -19.38 10.19
C LYS A 6 -16.55 -18.93 8.78
N LEU A 7 -15.66 -18.09 8.25
CA LEU A 7 -15.69 -17.65 6.86
C LEU A 7 -14.44 -18.15 6.14
N GLU A 8 -14.58 -18.48 4.86
CA GLU A 8 -13.42 -18.86 4.03
C GLU A 8 -12.64 -17.64 3.53
N LYS A 9 -13.32 -16.50 3.39
CA LYS A 9 -12.81 -15.25 2.82
C LYS A 9 -13.61 -14.08 3.36
N VAL A 10 -12.96 -12.94 3.49
CA VAL A 10 -13.65 -11.66 3.72
C VAL A 10 -12.85 -10.51 3.12
N THR A 11 -13.55 -9.49 2.63
CA THR A 11 -12.97 -8.22 2.20
C THR A 11 -13.41 -7.10 3.14
N VAL A 12 -12.43 -6.40 3.71
CA VAL A 12 -12.64 -5.26 4.62
C VAL A 12 -12.10 -4.01 3.98
N LYS A 13 -12.87 -2.93 4.02
CA LYS A 13 -12.46 -1.61 3.53
C LYS A 13 -12.51 -0.58 4.66
N PHE A 14 -11.37 -0.01 4.99
CA PHE A 14 -11.26 1.13 5.89
C PHE A 14 -11.34 2.41 5.07
N ALA A 15 -12.13 3.39 5.50
CA ALA A 15 -12.28 4.66 4.80
C ALA A 15 -12.42 5.83 5.79
N GLY A 16 -11.75 6.94 5.49
CA GLY A 16 -11.71 8.14 6.31
C GLY A 16 -11.05 9.30 5.55
N ASP A 17 -10.76 10.40 6.24
CA ASP A 17 -10.05 11.51 5.62
C ASP A 17 -8.54 11.22 5.52
N SER A 18 -7.87 11.83 4.55
CA SER A 18 -6.41 11.92 4.53
C SER A 18 -5.90 12.48 5.86
N GLY A 19 -5.15 11.67 6.59
CA GLY A 19 -4.62 12.01 7.92
C GLY A 19 -5.29 11.28 9.09
N ASP A 20 -6.41 10.59 8.87
CA ASP A 20 -7.06 9.75 9.90
C ASP A 20 -6.30 8.44 10.17
N GLY A 21 -5.18 8.21 9.49
CA GLY A 21 -4.36 7.01 9.70
C GLY A 21 -4.94 5.73 9.08
N VAL A 22 -5.85 5.85 8.10
CA VAL A 22 -6.48 4.72 7.39
C VAL A 22 -5.47 3.76 6.79
N GLN A 23 -4.43 4.30 6.15
CA GLN A 23 -3.35 3.49 5.56
C GLN A 23 -2.61 2.67 6.64
N ILE A 24 -2.28 3.30 7.77
CA ILE A 24 -1.60 2.64 8.89
C ILE A 24 -2.47 1.52 9.48
N MET A 25 -3.78 1.74 9.63
CA MET A 25 -4.69 0.69 10.10
C MET A 25 -4.69 -0.50 9.14
N GLY A 26 -4.82 -0.23 7.84
CA GLY A 26 -4.79 -1.25 6.80
C GLY A 26 -3.51 -2.08 6.82
N ASP A 27 -2.35 -1.42 6.85
CA ASP A 27 -1.05 -2.09 6.90
C ASP A 27 -0.87 -2.95 8.16
N GLN A 28 -1.28 -2.43 9.33
CA GLN A 28 -1.19 -3.19 10.57
C GLN A 28 -2.16 -4.37 10.60
N PHE A 29 -3.36 -4.18 10.08
CA PHE A 29 -4.33 -5.27 9.96
C PHE A 29 -3.85 -6.35 8.98
N GLY A 30 -3.22 -5.97 7.86
CA GLY A 30 -2.57 -6.90 6.92
C GLY A 30 -1.42 -7.66 7.58
N ASN A 31 -0.54 -6.98 8.32
CA ASN A 31 0.55 -7.62 9.06
C ASN A 31 0.06 -8.65 10.07
N VAL A 32 -0.98 -8.34 10.84
CA VAL A 32 -1.57 -9.30 11.79
C VAL A 32 -2.21 -10.47 11.08
N THR A 33 -2.90 -10.21 9.97
CA THR A 33 -3.53 -11.23 9.11
C THR A 33 -2.47 -12.20 8.55
N ALA A 34 -1.30 -11.70 8.18
CA ALA A 34 -0.15 -12.52 7.78
C ALA A 34 0.33 -13.42 8.94
N VAL A 35 0.45 -12.86 10.15
CA VAL A 35 0.97 -13.58 11.34
C VAL A 35 0.08 -14.77 11.73
N VAL A 36 -1.23 -14.66 11.55
CA VAL A 36 -2.18 -15.76 11.80
C VAL A 36 -2.27 -16.76 10.63
N GLY A 37 -1.43 -16.59 9.59
CA GLY A 37 -1.27 -17.53 8.50
C GLY A 37 -2.34 -17.42 7.41
N ASN A 38 -3.03 -16.28 7.30
CA ASN A 38 -3.93 -16.05 6.18
C ASN A 38 -3.16 -15.51 4.98
N ASP A 39 -3.58 -15.92 3.78
CA ASP A 39 -3.17 -15.22 2.56
C ASP A 39 -4.03 -13.97 2.36
N PHE A 40 -3.46 -12.92 1.77
CA PHE A 40 -4.13 -11.65 1.58
C PHE A 40 -3.58 -10.82 0.42
N ALA A 41 -4.41 -9.93 -0.10
CA ALA A 41 -4.02 -8.88 -1.02
C ALA A 41 -4.64 -7.53 -0.59
N THR A 42 -3.89 -6.44 -0.77
CA THR A 42 -4.31 -5.10 -0.34
C THR A 42 -4.47 -4.13 -1.51
N LEU A 43 -5.31 -3.11 -1.31
CA LEU A 43 -5.50 -1.98 -2.22
C LEU A 43 -5.55 -0.67 -1.42
N PRO A 44 -4.39 -0.01 -1.25
CA PRO A 44 -4.31 1.36 -0.79
C PRO A 44 -4.94 2.32 -1.83
N ASP A 45 -5.83 3.21 -1.39
CA ASP A 45 -6.34 4.31 -2.22
C ASP A 45 -6.24 5.64 -1.47
N PHE A 46 -5.58 6.61 -2.09
CA PHE A 46 -5.38 7.93 -1.52
C PHE A 46 -5.71 9.01 -2.55
N PRO A 47 -6.29 10.13 -2.09
CA PRO A 47 -6.65 11.22 -2.99
C PRO A 47 -5.38 11.91 -3.51
N ALA A 48 -5.50 12.56 -4.67
CA ALA A 48 -4.42 13.37 -5.23
C ALA A 48 -4.11 14.62 -4.38
N GLU A 49 -5.09 15.10 -3.59
CA GLU A 49 -4.90 16.24 -2.72
C GLU A 49 -4.20 15.86 -1.41
N ILE A 50 -3.06 16.49 -1.13
CA ILE A 50 -2.28 16.27 0.10
C ILE A 50 -3.06 16.70 1.35
N ARG A 51 -3.87 17.77 1.24
CA ARG A 51 -4.69 18.33 2.33
C ARG A 51 -6.03 18.83 1.83
N ALA A 52 -6.87 17.92 1.37
CA ALA A 52 -8.28 18.22 1.16
C ALA A 52 -8.94 18.69 2.47
N PRO A 53 -9.95 19.58 2.41
CA PRO A 53 -10.71 19.96 3.60
C PRO A 53 -11.34 18.73 4.26
N GLN A 54 -11.14 18.57 5.57
CA GLN A 54 -11.70 17.45 6.34
C GLN A 54 -13.23 17.38 6.21
N GLY A 55 -13.74 16.16 6.02
CA GLY A 55 -15.15 15.85 5.81
C GLY A 55 -15.65 16.08 4.38
N THR A 56 -14.78 16.29 3.40
CA THR A 56 -15.16 16.41 1.98
C THR A 56 -14.87 15.13 1.20
N THR A 57 -15.62 14.87 0.14
CA THR A 57 -15.50 13.64 -0.67
C THR A 57 -14.17 13.53 -1.42
N TYR A 58 -13.52 14.66 -1.72
CA TYR A 58 -12.23 14.71 -2.42
C TYR A 58 -11.05 14.30 -1.53
N GLY A 59 -11.23 14.38 -0.20
CA GLY A 59 -10.21 14.04 0.79
C GLY A 59 -10.26 12.61 1.31
N VAL A 60 -11.17 11.78 0.78
CA VAL A 60 -11.37 10.42 1.26
C VAL A 60 -10.19 9.55 0.85
N SER A 61 -9.55 8.95 1.84
CA SER A 61 -8.58 7.87 1.67
C SER A 61 -9.21 6.56 2.12
N SER A 62 -8.91 5.48 1.41
CA SER A 62 -9.37 4.14 1.78
C SER A 62 -8.26 3.12 1.70
N TYR A 63 -8.44 2.01 2.41
CA TYR A 63 -7.56 0.86 2.36
C TYR A 63 -8.42 -0.38 2.36
N GLN A 64 -8.30 -1.19 1.32
CA GLN A 64 -9.02 -2.45 1.21
C GLN A 64 -8.07 -3.62 1.40
N ILE A 65 -8.53 -4.66 2.07
CA ILE A 65 -7.83 -5.93 2.23
C ILE A 65 -8.81 -7.07 2.03
N GLN A 66 -8.46 -8.02 1.17
CA GLN A 66 -9.09 -9.33 1.10
C GLN A 66 -8.15 -10.34 1.72
N PHE A 67 -8.68 -11.21 2.58
CA PHE A 67 -7.93 -12.28 3.20
C PHE A 67 -8.76 -13.55 3.30
N ALA A 68 -8.11 -14.69 3.18
CA ALA A 68 -8.78 -15.98 3.05
C ALA A 68 -8.01 -17.15 3.67
N ALA A 69 -8.68 -18.30 3.71
CA ALA A 69 -8.14 -19.61 4.05
C ALA A 69 -7.51 -20.34 2.85
N TYR A 70 -7.34 -19.64 1.74
CA TYR A 70 -6.76 -20.11 0.47
C TYR A 70 -6.05 -18.95 -0.22
N ASP A 71 -5.38 -19.22 -1.33
CA ASP A 71 -4.54 -18.23 -2.02
C ASP A 71 -5.36 -17.05 -2.58
N VAL A 72 -4.91 -15.83 -2.30
CA VAL A 72 -5.58 -14.58 -2.67
C VAL A 72 -4.74 -13.80 -3.66
N TYR A 73 -5.27 -13.59 -4.86
CA TYR A 73 -4.57 -12.85 -5.93
C TYR A 73 -5.14 -11.46 -6.18
N THR A 74 -6.28 -11.11 -5.56
CA THR A 74 -6.92 -9.80 -5.76
C THR A 74 -7.40 -9.22 -4.43
N PRO A 75 -7.45 -7.89 -4.29
CA PRO A 75 -7.96 -7.24 -3.08
C PRO A 75 -9.48 -7.37 -2.92
N GLY A 76 -10.17 -8.07 -3.84
CA GLY A 76 -11.62 -8.19 -3.94
C GLY A 76 -12.30 -7.02 -4.65
N ASP A 77 -13.42 -7.29 -5.33
CA ASP A 77 -14.16 -6.24 -6.05
C ASP A 77 -15.02 -5.41 -5.09
N ASN A 78 -15.81 -6.10 -4.25
CA ASN A 78 -16.75 -5.49 -3.32
C ASN A 78 -16.40 -5.90 -1.89
N PRO A 79 -16.22 -4.96 -0.94
CA PRO A 79 -16.07 -5.29 0.47
C PRO A 79 -17.32 -5.98 1.04
N ASP A 80 -17.08 -6.84 2.02
CA ASP A 80 -18.09 -7.40 2.91
C ASP A 80 -18.31 -6.48 4.12
N VAL A 81 -17.27 -5.76 4.54
CA VAL A 81 -17.30 -4.81 5.66
C VAL A 81 -16.70 -3.46 5.25
N LEU A 82 -17.46 -2.38 5.45
CA LEU A 82 -17.00 -1.00 5.32
C LEU A 82 -16.86 -0.35 6.69
N VAL A 83 -15.65 0.09 7.04
CA VAL A 83 -15.36 0.88 8.24
C VAL A 83 -15.23 2.34 7.83
N ALA A 84 -16.26 3.14 8.06
CA ALA A 84 -16.35 4.54 7.63
C ALA A 84 -16.21 5.50 8.81
N PHE A 85 -15.14 6.29 8.81
CA PHE A 85 -14.81 7.21 9.91
C PHE A 85 -15.66 8.49 9.91
N ASN A 86 -16.28 8.84 8.79
CA ASN A 86 -17.07 10.04 8.64
C ASN A 86 -18.10 9.89 7.49
N PRO A 87 -19.03 10.84 7.33
CA PRO A 87 -20.04 10.78 6.26
C PRO A 87 -19.44 10.80 4.84
N ALA A 88 -18.35 11.53 4.60
CA ALA A 88 -17.73 11.58 3.27
C ALA A 88 -17.17 10.20 2.87
N ALA A 89 -16.50 9.53 3.79
CA ALA A 89 -15.99 8.17 3.62
C ALA A 89 -17.11 7.17 3.32
N LEU A 90 -18.24 7.28 4.04
CA LEU A 90 -19.45 6.50 3.77
C LEU A 90 -19.95 6.76 2.34
N LYS A 91 -20.17 8.03 1.98
CA LYS A 91 -20.73 8.40 0.66
C LYS A 91 -19.89 7.90 -0.51
N VAL A 92 -18.57 8.04 -0.42
CA VAL A 92 -17.64 7.64 -1.50
C VAL A 92 -17.60 6.13 -1.69
N ASN A 93 -17.77 5.34 -0.62
CA ASN A 93 -17.53 3.90 -0.66
C ASN A 93 -18.79 3.04 -0.60
N LEU A 94 -19.96 3.60 -0.23
CA LEU A 94 -21.19 2.83 -0.03
C LEU A 94 -21.59 2.03 -1.27
N SER A 95 -21.44 2.59 -2.47
CA SER A 95 -21.78 1.90 -3.73
C SER A 95 -20.92 0.68 -4.02
N SER A 96 -19.73 0.58 -3.41
CA SER A 96 -18.85 -0.58 -3.57
C SER A 96 -19.17 -1.72 -2.61
N LEU A 97 -19.89 -1.47 -1.52
CA LEU A 97 -20.22 -2.46 -0.50
C LEU A 97 -21.25 -3.47 -1.03
N LYS A 98 -21.05 -4.76 -0.72
CA LYS A 98 -22.02 -5.79 -1.09
C LYS A 98 -23.38 -5.54 -0.42
N PRO A 99 -24.51 -5.84 -1.10
CA PRO A 99 -25.81 -5.89 -0.45
C PRO A 99 -25.78 -6.84 0.76
N GLY A 100 -26.35 -6.42 1.89
CA GLY A 100 -26.29 -7.17 3.15
C GLY A 100 -24.95 -7.09 3.90
N GLY A 101 -23.95 -6.41 3.34
CA GLY A 101 -22.65 -6.17 3.99
C GLY A 101 -22.76 -5.34 5.27
N ALA A 102 -21.69 -5.38 6.07
CA ALA A 102 -21.62 -4.66 7.33
C ALA A 102 -21.02 -3.26 7.15
N ILE A 103 -21.58 -2.29 7.87
CA ILE A 103 -21.10 -0.91 7.94
C ILE A 103 -20.77 -0.61 9.39
N VAL A 104 -19.51 -0.33 9.68
CA VAL A 104 -19.06 0.19 10.98
C VAL A 104 -18.82 1.68 10.82
N VAL A 105 -19.58 2.51 11.52
CA VAL A 105 -19.48 3.98 11.42
C VAL A 105 -19.12 4.61 12.75
N ASN A 106 -18.27 5.64 12.69
CA ASN A 106 -18.09 6.56 13.80
C ASN A 106 -19.28 7.53 13.88
N GLU A 107 -20.28 7.22 14.70
CA GLU A 107 -21.52 8.03 14.77
C GLU A 107 -21.26 9.48 15.24
N ASP A 108 -20.19 9.71 16.01
CA ASP A 108 -19.82 11.04 16.51
C ASP A 108 -19.47 12.02 15.40
N GLU A 109 -19.12 11.54 14.20
CA GLU A 109 -18.75 12.38 13.05
C GLU A 109 -19.95 12.70 12.15
N PHE A 110 -21.15 12.13 12.40
CA PHE A 110 -22.38 12.39 11.65
C PHE A 110 -23.12 13.63 12.17
N THR A 111 -22.37 14.73 12.31
CA THR A 111 -22.92 16.04 12.67
C THR A 111 -23.48 16.77 11.44
N ASP A 112 -24.41 17.71 11.64
CA ASP A 112 -24.98 18.53 10.56
C ASP A 112 -23.91 19.20 9.69
N GLN A 113 -22.82 19.66 10.32
CA GLN A 113 -21.72 20.29 9.62
C GLN A 113 -20.99 19.31 8.69
N ASN A 114 -20.67 18.11 9.17
CA ASN A 114 -19.98 17.09 8.39
C ASN A 114 -20.87 16.48 7.31
N LEU A 115 -22.17 16.29 7.58
CA LEU A 115 -23.17 15.87 6.60
C LEU A 115 -23.24 16.87 5.44
N LYS A 116 -23.29 18.17 5.75
CA LYS A 116 -23.30 19.23 4.73
C LYS A 116 -22.03 19.24 3.89
N LYS A 117 -20.84 19.07 4.50
CA LYS A 117 -19.56 18.99 3.78
C LYS A 117 -19.46 17.78 2.86
N ALA A 118 -19.98 16.62 3.31
CA ALA A 118 -20.08 15.42 2.50
C ALA A 118 -21.18 15.53 1.41
N GLY A 119 -22.04 16.55 1.48
CA GLY A 119 -23.13 16.78 0.56
C GLY A 119 -24.33 15.85 0.78
N PHE A 120 -24.64 15.51 2.02
CA PHE A 120 -25.90 14.88 2.42
C PHE A 120 -26.96 15.93 2.74
N SER A 121 -28.20 15.67 2.33
CA SER A 121 -29.38 16.47 2.68
C SER A 121 -30.01 16.04 4.01
N THR A 122 -29.87 14.76 4.35
CA THR A 122 -30.44 14.09 5.52
C THR A 122 -29.39 13.16 6.11
N ASN A 123 -29.53 12.81 7.39
CA ASN A 123 -28.60 11.89 8.03
C ASN A 123 -28.84 10.46 7.50
N PRO A 124 -27.89 9.82 6.77
CA PRO A 124 -28.06 8.47 6.24
C PRO A 124 -28.22 7.41 7.34
N LEU A 125 -27.85 7.74 8.59
CA LEU A 125 -28.06 6.88 9.75
C LEU A 125 -29.52 6.86 10.23
N GLU A 126 -30.38 7.74 9.71
CA GLU A 126 -31.76 7.96 10.19
C GLU A 126 -32.82 7.91 9.05
N ASP A 127 -32.42 8.04 7.78
CA ASP A 127 -33.34 8.23 6.65
C ASP A 127 -33.62 6.97 5.81
N ASN A 128 -33.35 5.78 6.35
CA ASN A 128 -33.47 4.47 5.70
C ASN A 128 -32.51 4.23 4.51
N THR A 129 -31.58 5.14 4.21
CA THR A 129 -30.59 4.94 3.13
C THR A 129 -29.79 3.64 3.33
N LEU A 130 -29.54 3.27 4.59
CA LEU A 130 -28.72 2.11 4.93
C LEU A 130 -29.51 0.83 5.24
N THR A 131 -30.83 0.79 5.00
CA THR A 131 -31.67 -0.41 5.21
C THR A 131 -31.16 -1.69 4.53
N PRO A 132 -30.50 -1.65 3.35
CA PRO A 132 -29.95 -2.86 2.73
C PRO A 132 -28.71 -3.46 3.43
N TYR A 133 -28.21 -2.83 4.50
CA TYR A 133 -26.93 -3.17 5.14
C TYR A 133 -27.08 -3.41 6.64
N GLN A 134 -26.09 -4.09 7.23
CA GLN A 134 -25.99 -4.23 8.68
C GLN A 134 -25.19 -3.07 9.26
N VAL A 135 -25.83 -2.14 9.95
CA VAL A 135 -25.17 -0.90 10.42
C VAL A 135 -24.83 -0.97 11.91
N TYR A 136 -23.54 -0.86 12.22
CA TYR A 136 -22.98 -0.77 13.56
C TYR A 136 -22.56 0.68 13.83
N LYS A 137 -23.35 1.37 14.66
CA LYS A 137 -23.10 2.76 15.07
C LYS A 137 -22.25 2.74 16.34
N ILE A 138 -21.00 3.19 16.23
CA ILE A 138 -20.06 3.19 17.35
C ILE A 138 -19.59 4.62 17.60
N PRO A 139 -19.65 5.14 18.84
CA PRO A 139 -19.14 6.47 19.16
C PRO A 139 -17.61 6.43 19.34
N ILE A 140 -16.88 6.13 18.25
CA ILE A 140 -15.43 5.90 18.24
C ILE A 140 -14.70 7.13 18.81
N THR A 141 -15.13 8.34 18.48
CA THR A 141 -14.50 9.57 19.00
C THR A 141 -14.65 9.67 20.51
N LYS A 142 -15.87 9.53 21.05
CA LYS A 142 -16.12 9.59 22.50
C LYS A 142 -15.42 8.47 23.25
N LEU A 143 -15.49 7.24 22.76
CA LEU A 143 -14.82 6.08 23.38
C LEU A 143 -13.30 6.27 23.42
N THR A 144 -12.72 6.87 22.37
CA THR A 144 -11.28 7.18 22.35
C THR A 144 -10.95 8.19 23.43
N LEU A 145 -11.70 9.29 23.52
CA LEU A 145 -11.48 10.33 24.53
C LEU A 145 -11.65 9.79 25.96
N GLU A 146 -12.66 8.96 26.19
CA GLU A 146 -12.93 8.34 27.50
C GLU A 146 -11.81 7.37 27.90
N SER A 147 -11.35 6.52 26.98
CA SER A 147 -10.24 5.58 27.21
C SER A 147 -8.91 6.28 27.54
N LEU A 148 -8.79 7.56 27.18
CA LEU A 148 -7.60 8.36 27.36
C LEU A 148 -7.80 9.51 28.36
N LYS A 149 -8.90 9.54 29.12
CA LYS A 149 -9.22 10.66 30.02
C LYS A 149 -8.11 10.93 31.04
N ASP A 150 -7.50 9.88 31.57
CA ASP A 150 -6.46 9.94 32.60
C ASP A 150 -5.04 10.17 32.04
N THR A 151 -4.90 10.21 30.70
CA THR A 151 -3.60 10.48 30.05
C THR A 151 -3.30 11.97 29.98
N ALA A 152 -2.01 12.31 30.10
CA ALA A 152 -1.51 13.70 30.09
C ALA A 152 -1.43 14.35 28.69
N ILE A 153 -1.72 13.60 27.62
CA ILE A 153 -1.61 14.10 26.24
C ILE A 153 -2.72 15.10 25.89
N GLY A 154 -2.43 16.04 24.99
CA GLY A 154 -3.40 17.05 24.56
C GLY A 154 -4.59 16.48 23.80
N HIS A 155 -5.74 17.17 23.84
CA HIS A 155 -6.99 16.75 23.19
C HIS A 155 -6.81 16.38 21.71
N ARG A 156 -6.01 17.15 20.96
CA ARG A 156 -5.71 16.87 19.55
C ARG A 156 -5.00 15.53 19.35
N ASP A 157 -4.09 15.18 20.25
CA ASP A 157 -3.36 13.92 20.15
C ASP A 157 -4.22 12.73 20.61
N LYS A 158 -5.13 12.93 21.57
CA LYS A 158 -6.16 11.92 21.91
C LYS A 158 -7.03 11.59 20.69
N LEU A 159 -7.48 12.61 19.94
CA LEU A 159 -8.26 12.41 18.71
C LEU A 159 -7.49 11.67 17.60
N ARG A 160 -6.16 11.74 17.60
CA ARG A 160 -5.33 11.00 16.62
C ARG A 160 -5.22 9.52 16.93
N CYS A 161 -5.61 9.08 18.13
CA CYS A 161 -5.63 7.66 18.51
C CYS A 161 -6.91 6.93 18.07
N LYS A 162 -7.89 7.64 17.47
CA LYS A 162 -9.16 7.05 16.98
C LYS A 162 -8.95 5.85 16.05
N ASN A 163 -7.91 5.92 15.23
CA ASN A 163 -7.54 4.86 14.30
C ASN A 163 -7.15 3.56 15.02
N PHE A 164 -6.42 3.63 16.13
CA PHE A 164 -6.04 2.45 16.89
C PHE A 164 -7.21 1.89 17.70
N LEU A 165 -8.13 2.74 18.19
CA LEU A 165 -9.38 2.25 18.77
C LEU A 165 -10.20 1.45 17.74
N ALA A 166 -10.40 2.02 16.55
CA ALA A 166 -11.09 1.32 15.46
C ALA A 166 -10.36 0.04 15.05
N LEU A 167 -9.03 0.05 14.96
CA LEU A 167 -8.24 -1.14 14.67
C LEU A 167 -8.40 -2.22 15.74
N GLY A 168 -8.54 -1.84 17.02
CA GLY A 168 -8.85 -2.77 18.12
C GLY A 168 -10.21 -3.44 17.95
N ILE A 169 -11.25 -2.65 17.62
CA ILE A 169 -12.61 -3.14 17.33
C ILE A 169 -12.60 -4.14 16.18
N ILE A 170 -11.94 -3.79 15.07
CA ILE A 170 -11.90 -4.64 13.87
C ILE A 170 -10.99 -5.86 14.09
N SER A 171 -9.96 -5.74 14.92
CA SER A 171 -9.16 -6.90 15.33
C SER A 171 -10.00 -7.89 16.13
N TRP A 172 -10.85 -7.42 17.04
CA TRP A 172 -11.78 -8.28 17.76
C TRP A 172 -12.78 -8.95 16.80
N LEU A 173 -13.37 -8.17 15.88
CA LEU A 173 -14.38 -8.66 14.92
C LEU A 173 -13.87 -9.82 14.05
N PHE A 174 -12.56 -9.86 13.76
CA PHE A 174 -11.92 -10.90 12.93
C PHE A 174 -10.97 -11.81 13.72
N SER A 175 -11.11 -11.86 15.05
CA SER A 175 -10.31 -12.70 15.95
C SER A 175 -8.79 -12.56 15.72
N ARG A 176 -8.32 -11.31 15.56
CA ARG A 176 -6.93 -10.95 15.30
C ARG A 176 -6.18 -10.64 16.59
N PRO A 177 -5.01 -11.24 16.84
CA PRO A 177 -4.23 -10.96 18.05
C PRO A 177 -3.67 -9.53 18.01
N LEU A 178 -3.60 -8.88 19.18
CA LEU A 178 -3.11 -7.51 19.28
C LEU A 178 -1.58 -7.43 19.36
N GLU A 179 -0.90 -8.49 19.75
CA GLU A 179 0.54 -8.54 20.01
C GLU A 179 1.39 -8.01 18.83
N PRO A 180 1.12 -8.36 17.55
CA PRO A 180 1.90 -7.80 16.44
C PRO A 180 1.74 -6.27 16.32
N ILE A 181 0.53 -5.75 16.55
CA ILE A 181 0.25 -4.30 16.51
C ILE A 181 0.94 -3.60 17.69
N ILE A 182 0.88 -4.19 18.88
CA ILE A 182 1.56 -3.69 20.09
C ILE A 182 3.07 -3.61 19.85
N ASN A 183 3.68 -4.64 19.26
CA ASN A 183 5.09 -4.67 18.93
C ASN A 183 5.47 -3.58 17.92
N PHE A 184 4.64 -3.34 16.91
CA PHE A 184 4.82 -2.24 15.98
C PHE A 184 4.76 -0.88 16.68
N LEU A 185 3.74 -0.66 17.53
CA LEU A 185 3.59 0.58 18.29
C LEU A 185 4.81 0.86 19.16
N ASN A 186 5.28 -0.14 19.91
CA ASN A 186 6.47 -0.05 20.75
C ASN A 186 7.71 0.38 19.97
N LYS A 187 7.91 -0.18 18.77
CA LYS A 187 9.03 0.21 17.90
C LYS A 187 8.87 1.64 17.38
N ARG A 188 7.70 1.95 16.81
CA ARG A 188 7.41 3.22 16.13
C ARG A 188 7.45 4.43 17.07
N PHE A 189 6.92 4.29 18.28
CA PHE A 189 6.80 5.37 19.25
C PHE A 189 7.76 5.21 20.44
N SER A 190 8.83 4.42 20.30
CA SER A 190 9.85 4.20 21.34
C SER A 190 10.45 5.50 21.90
N SER A 191 10.55 6.54 21.07
CA SER A 191 11.04 7.87 21.47
C SER A 191 9.99 8.80 22.08
N LYS A 192 8.70 8.38 22.13
CA LYS A 192 7.56 9.17 22.61
C LYS A 192 6.65 8.33 23.51
N PRO A 193 7.07 8.06 24.77
CA PRO A 193 6.38 7.12 25.65
C PRO A 193 4.92 7.49 25.95
N GLU A 194 4.59 8.78 26.11
CA GLU A 194 3.21 9.22 26.34
C GLU A 194 2.29 8.94 25.15
N ILE A 195 2.80 9.12 23.92
CA ILE A 195 2.06 8.81 22.69
C ILE A 195 1.95 7.30 22.51
N LEU A 196 3.00 6.55 22.84
CA LEU A 196 2.97 5.09 22.82
C LEU A 196 1.88 4.55 23.76
N GLU A 197 1.87 4.99 25.01
CA GLU A 197 0.90 4.57 26.02
C GLU A 197 -0.53 4.90 25.57
N ALA A 198 -0.76 6.12 25.06
CA ALA A 198 -2.08 6.50 24.57
C ALA A 198 -2.57 5.61 23.40
N ASN A 199 -1.72 5.32 22.41
CA ASN A 199 -2.12 4.45 21.30
C ASN A 199 -2.35 3.00 21.76
N LEU A 200 -1.55 2.48 22.70
CA LEU A 200 -1.73 1.15 23.27
C LEU A 200 -3.04 1.06 24.07
N SER A 201 -3.36 2.07 24.87
CA SER A 201 -4.61 2.15 25.63
C SER A 201 -5.82 2.23 24.72
N ALA A 202 -5.78 3.06 23.68
CA ALA A 202 -6.85 3.15 22.69
C ALA A 202 -7.07 1.81 21.95
N LEU A 203 -5.99 1.14 21.52
CA LEU A 203 -6.06 -0.17 20.86
C LEU A 203 -6.73 -1.22 21.74
N LYS A 204 -6.27 -1.36 22.99
CA LYS A 204 -6.81 -2.34 23.95
C LYS A 204 -8.25 -2.02 24.34
N ALA A 205 -8.58 -0.74 24.52
CA ALA A 205 -9.94 -0.30 24.79
C ALA A 205 -10.88 -0.69 23.65
N GLY A 206 -10.50 -0.43 22.40
CA GLY A 206 -11.30 -0.83 21.24
C GLY A 206 -11.59 -2.33 21.17
N TYR A 207 -10.59 -3.16 21.49
CA TYR A 207 -10.76 -4.62 21.55
C TYR A 207 -11.72 -5.05 22.69
N ASN A 208 -11.45 -4.60 23.92
CA ASN A 208 -12.19 -5.03 25.12
C ASN A 208 -13.63 -4.49 25.18
N ILE A 209 -13.89 -3.34 24.55
CA ILE A 209 -15.24 -2.76 24.49
C ILE A 209 -16.19 -3.65 23.69
N CYS A 210 -15.69 -4.40 22.71
CA CYS A 210 -16.53 -5.31 21.93
C CYS A 210 -17.13 -6.44 22.78
N ASP A 211 -16.36 -6.99 23.74
CA ASP A 211 -16.86 -7.96 24.73
C ASP A 211 -17.86 -7.33 25.70
N THR A 212 -17.61 -6.08 26.12
CA THR A 212 -18.36 -5.44 27.21
C THR A 212 -19.70 -4.86 26.73
N MET A 213 -19.74 -4.31 25.52
CA MET A 213 -20.91 -3.62 24.96
C MET A 213 -21.71 -4.48 23.98
N GLU A 214 -21.30 -5.74 23.74
CA GLU A 214 -21.92 -6.66 22.77
C GLU A 214 -22.22 -5.98 21.41
N ILE A 215 -21.25 -5.18 20.93
CA ILE A 215 -21.41 -4.34 19.73
C ILE A 215 -21.80 -5.18 18.51
N PHE A 216 -21.20 -6.37 18.39
CA PHE A 216 -21.45 -7.29 17.30
C PHE A 216 -22.11 -8.57 17.82
N PRO A 217 -23.11 -9.11 17.11
CA PRO A 217 -23.74 -10.37 17.47
C PRO A 217 -22.85 -11.59 17.17
N VAL A 218 -21.85 -11.42 16.31
CA VAL A 218 -20.92 -12.45 15.86
C VAL A 218 -19.51 -11.87 15.76
N HIS A 219 -18.51 -12.72 15.97
CA HIS A 219 -17.15 -12.47 15.49
C HIS A 219 -16.75 -13.55 14.51
N TYR A 220 -15.92 -13.19 13.53
CA TYR A 220 -15.59 -14.02 12.39
C TYR A 220 -14.20 -14.63 12.56
N GLN A 221 -14.10 -15.93 12.28
CA GLN A 221 -12.84 -16.64 12.22
C GLN A 221 -12.56 -17.09 10.79
N ILE A 222 -11.42 -16.68 10.27
CA ILE A 222 -10.92 -17.14 8.96
C ILE A 222 -9.79 -18.14 9.26
N PRO A 223 -9.94 -19.43 8.91
CA PRO A 223 -8.89 -20.41 9.09
C PRO A 223 -7.60 -20.02 8.35
N PRO A 224 -6.41 -20.45 8.82
CA PRO A 224 -5.16 -20.21 8.09
C PRO A 224 -5.19 -20.78 6.66
N ALA A 225 -4.51 -20.12 5.75
CA ALA A 225 -4.31 -20.59 4.38
C ALA A 225 -3.32 -21.76 4.32
N ARG A 226 -3.41 -22.55 3.24
CA ARG A 226 -2.47 -23.65 2.97
C ARG A 226 -1.20 -23.10 2.33
N LEU A 227 -0.35 -22.50 3.14
CA LEU A 227 0.94 -21.97 2.71
C LEU A 227 2.04 -23.04 2.80
N GLU A 228 3.03 -22.96 1.93
CA GLU A 228 4.24 -23.78 2.07
C GLU A 228 4.97 -23.44 3.39
N PRO A 229 5.57 -24.42 4.08
CA PRO A 229 6.41 -24.12 5.23
C PRO A 229 7.57 -23.19 4.86
N GLY A 230 7.79 -22.14 5.66
CA GLY A 230 8.88 -21.19 5.43
C GLY A 230 8.80 -19.96 6.32
N ILE A 231 9.75 -19.03 6.14
CA ILE A 231 9.74 -17.72 6.78
C ILE A 231 9.06 -16.74 5.82
N TYR A 232 7.97 -16.14 6.27
CA TYR A 232 7.21 -15.18 5.49
C TYR A 232 7.39 -13.76 6.01
N ARG A 233 7.24 -12.81 5.11
CA ARG A 233 7.05 -11.40 5.45
C ARG A 233 5.97 -10.79 4.57
N ASN A 234 5.33 -9.75 5.07
CA ASN A 234 4.58 -8.85 4.20
C ASN A 234 5.57 -8.08 3.29
N ILE A 235 5.25 -7.98 2.00
CA ILE A 235 6.02 -7.19 1.03
C ILE A 235 5.10 -6.44 0.07
N ASN A 236 5.49 -5.21 -0.27
CA ASN A 236 4.90 -4.44 -1.35
C ASN A 236 5.86 -4.36 -2.56
N GLY A 237 5.35 -3.97 -3.73
CA GLY A 237 6.14 -4.00 -4.96
C GLY A 237 7.33 -3.04 -4.96
N ALA A 238 7.22 -1.88 -4.30
CA ALA A 238 8.36 -0.96 -4.18
C ALA A 238 9.52 -1.57 -3.39
N LEU A 239 9.22 -2.18 -2.23
CA LEU A 239 10.23 -2.83 -1.40
C LEU A 239 10.80 -4.07 -2.07
N ALA A 240 9.95 -4.87 -2.73
CA ALA A 240 10.36 -6.02 -3.52
C ALA A 240 11.34 -5.62 -4.64
N THR A 241 11.04 -4.54 -5.37
CA THR A 241 11.91 -4.01 -6.42
C THR A 241 13.27 -3.58 -5.85
N ALA A 242 13.27 -2.79 -4.77
CA ALA A 242 14.49 -2.34 -4.13
C ALA A 242 15.36 -3.52 -3.65
N TYR A 243 14.76 -4.55 -3.03
CA TYR A 243 15.47 -5.75 -2.63
C TYR A 243 15.99 -6.56 -3.82
N GLY A 244 15.19 -6.71 -4.87
CA GLY A 244 15.59 -7.43 -6.08
C GLY A 244 16.79 -6.78 -6.75
N LEU A 245 16.81 -5.45 -6.84
CA LEU A 245 17.94 -4.68 -7.37
C LEU A 245 19.21 -4.81 -6.53
N ILE A 246 19.08 -4.79 -5.19
CA ILE A 246 20.23 -4.99 -4.30
C ILE A 246 20.78 -6.41 -4.47
N VAL A 247 19.92 -7.43 -4.44
CA VAL A 247 20.33 -8.82 -4.64
C VAL A 247 21.00 -9.00 -6.00
N ALA A 248 20.43 -8.42 -7.07
CA ALA A 248 21.01 -8.48 -8.40
C ALA A 248 22.39 -7.80 -8.48
N SER A 249 22.58 -6.67 -7.79
CA SER A 249 23.88 -6.00 -7.67
C SER A 249 24.92 -6.88 -6.98
N HIS A 250 24.56 -7.54 -5.87
CA HIS A 250 25.45 -8.49 -5.21
C HIS A 250 25.77 -9.71 -6.08
N LYS A 251 24.77 -10.25 -6.81
CA LYS A 251 24.95 -11.45 -7.66
C LYS A 251 25.71 -11.19 -8.96
N SER A 252 25.65 -9.96 -9.49
CA SER A 252 26.43 -9.53 -10.67
C SER A 252 27.82 -8.96 -10.31
N GLY A 253 28.02 -8.57 -9.05
CA GLY A 253 29.23 -7.86 -8.60
C GLY A 253 29.31 -6.41 -9.10
N LEU A 254 28.24 -5.88 -9.71
CA LEU A 254 28.19 -4.52 -10.24
C LEU A 254 27.59 -3.57 -9.20
N PRO A 255 28.23 -2.42 -8.87
CA PRO A 255 27.65 -1.44 -7.96
C PRO A 255 26.30 -0.90 -8.45
N LEU A 256 25.28 -0.89 -7.59
CA LEU A 256 23.95 -0.36 -7.94
C LEU A 256 23.93 1.17 -7.88
N ILE A 257 23.67 1.81 -9.01
CA ILE A 257 23.40 3.25 -9.09
C ILE A 257 21.99 3.46 -9.64
N TYR A 258 21.11 3.96 -8.79
CA TYR A 258 19.76 4.35 -9.12
C TYR A 258 19.63 5.87 -9.20
N SER A 259 19.25 6.40 -10.36
CA SER A 259 18.97 7.82 -10.55
C SER A 259 17.52 8.04 -10.93
N GLY A 260 16.84 8.98 -10.27
CA GLY A 260 15.41 9.23 -10.50
C GLY A 260 15.00 10.67 -10.20
N TYR A 261 14.02 11.15 -10.95
CA TYR A 261 13.28 12.36 -10.64
C TYR A 261 12.01 11.99 -9.86
N PRO A 262 11.63 12.70 -8.79
CA PRO A 262 10.45 12.36 -8.01
C PRO A 262 9.16 12.41 -8.84
N ILE A 263 8.54 11.26 -9.06
CA ILE A 263 7.25 11.10 -9.74
C ILE A 263 6.46 9.98 -9.07
N THR A 264 5.17 10.22 -8.75
CA THR A 264 4.29 9.16 -8.22
C THR A 264 4.02 8.12 -9.31
N PRO A 265 4.14 6.80 -9.03
CA PRO A 265 4.50 6.17 -7.75
C PRO A 265 5.99 5.78 -7.62
N ALA A 266 6.82 6.06 -8.63
CA ALA A 266 8.23 5.67 -8.69
C ALA A 266 9.12 6.18 -7.54
N SER A 267 8.77 7.33 -6.94
CA SER A 267 9.54 7.93 -5.83
C SER A 267 9.70 6.99 -4.62
N GLU A 268 8.77 6.06 -4.39
CA GLU A 268 8.86 5.13 -3.26
C GLU A 268 10.12 4.26 -3.34
N VAL A 269 10.49 3.79 -4.54
CA VAL A 269 11.69 2.97 -4.73
C VAL A 269 12.96 3.79 -4.51
N LEU A 270 12.98 5.05 -4.96
CA LEU A 270 14.08 5.98 -4.69
C LEU A 270 14.27 6.18 -3.18
N HIS A 271 13.18 6.40 -2.44
CA HIS A 271 13.21 6.56 -0.99
C HIS A 271 13.75 5.30 -0.29
N ILE A 272 13.25 4.12 -0.65
CA ILE A 272 13.69 2.85 -0.05
C ILE A 272 15.18 2.61 -0.32
N LEU A 273 15.63 2.75 -1.56
CA LEU A 273 17.05 2.56 -1.91
C LEU A 273 17.96 3.56 -1.18
N SER A 274 17.52 4.80 -0.99
CA SER A 274 18.28 5.80 -0.22
C SER A 274 18.50 5.40 1.24
N ALA A 275 17.54 4.71 1.85
CA ALA A 275 17.65 4.17 3.21
C ALA A 275 18.54 2.91 3.27
N LEU A 276 18.65 2.17 2.16
CA LEU A 276 19.43 0.93 2.03
C LEU A 276 20.88 1.15 1.55
N LYS A 277 21.41 2.38 1.64
CA LYS A 277 22.80 2.69 1.26
C LYS A 277 23.89 1.83 1.93
N HIS A 278 23.59 1.30 3.12
CA HIS A 278 24.48 0.40 3.86
C HIS A 278 24.59 -1.00 3.21
N HIS A 279 23.70 -1.32 2.26
CA HIS A 279 23.75 -2.51 1.42
C HIS A 279 24.38 -2.26 0.04
N GLY A 280 25.01 -1.09 -0.18
CA GLY A 280 25.73 -0.76 -1.41
C GLY A 280 24.91 -0.02 -2.47
N ALA A 281 23.63 0.29 -2.20
CA ALA A 281 22.80 1.07 -3.11
C ALA A 281 23.19 2.56 -3.09
N ILE A 282 23.39 3.15 -4.27
CA ILE A 282 23.54 4.60 -4.45
C ILE A 282 22.26 5.12 -5.11
N ALA A 283 21.50 5.95 -4.39
CA ALA A 283 20.27 6.56 -4.89
C ALA A 283 20.48 8.07 -5.08
N ILE A 284 20.25 8.57 -6.29
CA ILE A 284 20.47 9.97 -6.65
C ILE A 284 19.16 10.58 -7.15
N GLN A 285 18.73 11.65 -6.49
CA GLN A 285 17.65 12.49 -6.99
C GLN A 285 18.21 13.48 -8.00
N THR A 286 17.64 13.51 -9.21
CA THR A 286 18.05 14.44 -10.27
C THR A 286 17.06 15.61 -10.42
N GLU A 287 17.43 16.57 -11.25
CA GLU A 287 16.66 17.77 -11.58
C GLU A 287 15.47 17.51 -12.52
N ASP A 288 15.58 16.50 -13.39
CA ASP A 288 14.53 16.04 -14.30
C ASP A 288 14.76 14.57 -14.75
N GLU A 289 13.84 14.02 -15.54
CA GLU A 289 13.91 12.65 -16.05
C GLU A 289 15.00 12.41 -17.10
N ILE A 290 15.43 13.45 -17.84
CA ILE A 290 16.50 13.36 -18.84
C ILE A 290 17.85 13.21 -18.12
N ALA A 291 18.10 14.04 -17.10
CA ALA A 291 19.23 13.92 -16.19
C ALA A 291 19.25 12.55 -15.49
N ALA A 292 18.08 12.06 -15.04
CA ALA A 292 17.97 10.74 -14.42
C ALA A 292 18.46 9.61 -15.34
N ILE A 293 17.99 9.54 -16.60
CA ILE A 293 18.39 8.43 -17.48
C ILE A 293 19.83 8.59 -17.99
N THR A 294 20.27 9.81 -18.31
CA THR A 294 21.64 10.04 -18.78
C THR A 294 22.67 9.73 -17.69
N MET A 295 22.35 9.99 -16.41
CA MET A 295 23.17 9.58 -15.27
C MET A 295 23.23 8.06 -15.11
N ALA A 296 22.09 7.36 -15.27
CA ALA A 296 22.07 5.89 -15.24
C ALA A 296 22.91 5.29 -16.38
N ILE A 297 22.82 5.85 -17.60
CA ILE A 297 23.64 5.46 -18.74
C ILE A 297 25.13 5.70 -18.45
N GLY A 298 25.48 6.85 -17.86
CA GLY A 298 26.85 7.14 -17.44
C GLY A 298 27.38 6.15 -16.41
N ALA A 299 26.55 5.73 -15.46
CA ALA A 299 26.88 4.67 -14.51
C ALA A 299 27.16 3.33 -15.23
N SER A 300 26.29 2.93 -16.16
CA SER A 300 26.47 1.72 -16.97
C SER A 300 27.77 1.76 -17.79
N TYR A 301 28.07 2.88 -18.43
CA TYR A 301 29.30 3.07 -19.18
C TYR A 301 30.56 2.97 -18.30
N ALA A 302 30.46 3.42 -17.04
CA ALA A 302 31.56 3.35 -16.07
C ALA A 302 31.72 1.96 -15.41
N GLY A 303 30.91 0.97 -15.78
CA GLY A 303 30.98 -0.39 -15.23
C GLY A 303 30.16 -0.60 -13.96
N ALA A 304 29.18 0.27 -13.68
CA ALA A 304 28.19 0.07 -12.62
C ALA A 304 26.86 -0.44 -13.22
N LEU A 305 25.95 -0.89 -12.36
CA LEU A 305 24.58 -1.21 -12.75
C LEU A 305 23.74 0.08 -12.74
N GLY A 306 23.54 0.67 -13.92
CA GLY A 306 22.69 1.85 -14.11
C GLY A 306 21.21 1.49 -14.10
N VAL A 307 20.46 2.10 -13.18
CA VAL A 307 19.01 1.91 -13.03
C VAL A 307 18.31 3.26 -12.92
N THR A 308 17.13 3.40 -13.51
CA THR A 308 16.26 4.56 -13.32
C THR A 308 14.80 4.13 -13.22
N GLY A 309 13.99 4.84 -12.43
CA GLY A 309 12.55 4.60 -12.34
C GLY A 309 11.76 5.86 -12.64
N THR A 310 10.58 5.67 -13.21
CA THR A 310 9.71 6.73 -13.72
C THR A 310 8.26 6.26 -13.83
N SER A 311 7.42 7.07 -14.49
CA SER A 311 6.07 6.71 -14.93
C SER A 311 5.85 7.29 -16.34
N GLY A 312 4.74 6.98 -17.02
CA GLY A 312 4.44 7.39 -18.41
C GLY A 312 4.97 8.75 -18.87
N PRO A 313 4.69 9.88 -18.17
CA PRO A 313 5.21 11.21 -18.56
C PRO A 313 6.74 11.29 -18.60
N GLY A 314 7.38 10.70 -17.60
CA GLY A 314 8.83 10.69 -17.49
C GLY A 314 9.47 9.66 -18.41
N LEU A 315 8.81 8.54 -18.70
CA LEU A 315 9.25 7.61 -19.74
C LEU A 315 9.29 8.30 -21.10
N ALA A 316 8.32 9.15 -21.42
CA ALA A 316 8.29 9.91 -22.66
C ALA A 316 9.51 10.84 -22.82
N LEU A 317 9.96 11.46 -21.72
CA LEU A 317 11.17 12.30 -21.72
C LEU A 317 12.47 11.48 -21.87
N LYS A 318 12.46 10.19 -21.52
CA LYS A 318 13.63 9.33 -21.52
C LYS A 318 13.93 8.66 -22.87
N ILE A 319 13.00 8.72 -23.83
CA ILE A 319 13.08 7.95 -25.09
C ILE A 319 14.36 8.21 -25.89
N GLU A 320 14.81 9.46 -25.99
CA GLU A 320 16.03 9.80 -26.73
C GLU A 320 17.26 9.11 -26.13
N SER A 321 17.44 9.24 -24.81
CA SER A 321 18.57 8.61 -24.10
C SER A 321 18.44 7.09 -24.03
N LEU A 322 17.22 6.55 -23.98
CA LEU A 322 17.02 5.11 -24.07
C LEU A 322 17.52 4.58 -25.42
N ASN A 323 17.29 5.32 -26.51
CA ASN A 323 17.82 4.99 -27.83
C ASN A 323 19.35 5.09 -27.89
N LEU A 324 19.94 6.04 -27.16
CA LEU A 324 21.40 6.10 -26.99
C LEU A 324 21.93 4.83 -26.32
N ALA A 325 21.29 4.33 -25.27
CA ALA A 325 21.70 3.11 -24.58
C ALA A 325 21.60 1.85 -25.46
N VAL A 326 20.61 1.79 -26.36
CA VAL A 326 20.54 0.75 -27.40
C VAL A 326 21.71 0.86 -28.36
N MET A 327 21.96 2.05 -28.90
CA MET A 327 23.03 2.29 -29.88
C MET A 327 24.43 2.01 -29.32
N THR A 328 24.65 2.25 -28.03
CA THR A 328 25.94 2.04 -27.37
C THR A 328 26.08 0.69 -26.69
N GLU A 329 25.08 -0.20 -26.83
CA GLU A 329 25.07 -1.54 -26.25
C GLU A 329 25.36 -1.53 -24.73
N LEU A 330 24.67 -0.65 -24.00
CA LEU A 330 24.85 -0.51 -22.55
C LEU A 330 23.75 -1.24 -21.76
N PRO A 331 24.11 -1.96 -20.68
CA PRO A 331 23.14 -2.56 -19.78
C PRO A 331 22.45 -1.45 -18.98
N LEU A 332 21.15 -1.25 -19.19
CA LEU A 332 20.36 -0.24 -18.49
C LEU A 332 19.03 -0.86 -18.07
N VAL A 333 18.63 -0.67 -16.81
CA VAL A 333 17.28 -1.08 -16.37
C VAL A 333 16.44 0.18 -16.13
N VAL A 334 15.30 0.26 -16.81
CA VAL A 334 14.32 1.33 -16.64
C VAL A 334 13.05 0.73 -16.06
N PHE A 335 12.59 1.24 -14.92
CA PHE A 335 11.26 0.91 -14.40
C PHE A 335 10.27 1.98 -14.80
N ASP A 336 9.23 1.58 -15.51
CA ASP A 336 8.05 2.39 -15.73
C ASP A 336 6.95 1.88 -14.80
N TYR A 337 6.67 2.66 -13.75
CA TYR A 337 5.55 2.41 -12.86
C TYR A 337 4.33 3.09 -13.42
N GLN A 338 3.60 2.36 -14.25
CA GLN A 338 2.46 2.86 -14.99
C GLN A 338 1.38 3.40 -14.04
N ARG A 339 0.82 4.54 -14.42
CA ARG A 339 -0.30 5.20 -13.76
C ARG A 339 -1.22 5.76 -14.82
N SER A 340 -2.43 6.15 -14.42
CA SER A 340 -3.43 6.55 -15.40
C SER A 340 -3.06 7.82 -16.14
N GLY A 341 -3.10 7.74 -17.47
CA GLY A 341 -2.79 8.81 -18.43
C GLY A 341 -4.06 9.52 -18.94
N ILE A 342 -4.03 10.28 -20.03
CA ILE A 342 -2.87 10.76 -20.80
C ILE A 342 -2.26 12.04 -20.19
N SER A 343 -1.02 12.38 -20.57
CA SER A 343 -0.29 13.53 -20.01
C SER A 343 -0.18 13.38 -18.48
N THR A 344 -0.58 14.37 -17.69
CA THR A 344 -0.61 14.24 -16.22
C THR A 344 -1.53 13.10 -15.76
N GLY A 345 -2.66 12.90 -16.46
CA GLY A 345 -3.67 11.89 -16.17
C GLY A 345 -4.20 11.94 -14.73
N MET A 346 -4.30 10.78 -14.09
CA MET A 346 -4.64 10.64 -12.67
C MET A 346 -3.46 10.02 -11.92
N PRO A 347 -2.56 10.85 -11.33
CA PRO A 347 -1.30 10.38 -10.75
C PRO A 347 -1.41 9.36 -9.63
N THR A 348 -2.59 9.23 -9.02
CA THR A 348 -2.86 8.30 -7.92
C THR A 348 -3.74 7.12 -8.33
N LYS A 349 -4.02 6.93 -9.63
CA LYS A 349 -4.79 5.78 -10.13
C LYS A 349 -3.93 4.90 -11.03
N THR A 350 -4.11 3.59 -10.91
CA THR A 350 -3.37 2.60 -11.72
C THR A 350 -3.96 2.50 -13.12
N GLU A 351 -3.12 2.19 -14.10
CA GLU A 351 -3.48 1.87 -15.48
C GLU A 351 -2.31 1.08 -16.10
N GLN A 352 -2.59 0.23 -17.10
CA GLN A 352 -1.57 -0.49 -17.88
C GLN A 352 -1.58 -0.01 -19.34
N GLY A 353 -1.45 1.30 -19.53
CA GLY A 353 -1.63 1.97 -20.82
C GLY A 353 -0.35 2.11 -21.66
N ASP A 354 0.82 1.87 -21.08
CA ASP A 354 2.10 2.30 -21.67
C ASP A 354 2.75 1.23 -22.58
N LEU A 355 2.17 0.03 -22.69
CA LEU A 355 2.75 -1.09 -23.45
C LEU A 355 3.10 -0.74 -24.92
N LEU A 356 2.19 -0.09 -25.65
CA LEU A 356 2.45 0.26 -27.05
C LEU A 356 3.54 1.33 -27.18
N PHE A 357 3.62 2.25 -26.21
CA PHE A 357 4.68 3.24 -26.15
C PHE A 357 6.02 2.59 -25.80
N ALA A 358 6.02 1.62 -24.88
CA ALA A 358 7.17 0.81 -24.54
C ALA A 358 7.70 0.00 -25.74
N LEU A 359 6.81 -0.52 -26.60
CA LEU A 359 7.20 -1.27 -27.79
C LEU A 359 7.69 -0.36 -28.93
N TYR A 360 6.98 0.75 -29.20
CA TYR A 360 7.11 1.50 -30.46
C TYR A 360 7.42 2.99 -30.30
N GLY A 361 7.57 3.49 -29.06
CA GLY A 361 7.77 4.91 -28.79
C GLY A 361 9.13 5.47 -29.17
N ARG A 362 10.10 4.61 -29.53
CA ARG A 362 11.46 5.01 -29.91
C ARG A 362 11.59 5.19 -31.44
N PRO A 363 12.31 6.23 -31.92
CA PRO A 363 12.60 6.38 -33.34
C PRO A 363 13.47 5.24 -33.89
N SER A 364 13.19 4.85 -35.14
CA SER A 364 13.90 3.79 -35.89
C SER A 364 13.79 2.39 -35.27
N ASP A 365 14.53 1.42 -35.79
CA ASP A 365 14.55 0.03 -35.33
C ASP A 365 15.26 -0.12 -33.96
N SER A 366 14.64 0.40 -32.91
CA SER A 366 15.16 0.44 -31.55
C SER A 366 14.44 -0.57 -30.65
N HIS A 367 14.97 -1.78 -30.64
CA HIS A 367 14.41 -2.92 -29.89
C HIS A 367 15.04 -3.00 -28.50
N ILE A 368 14.19 -3.21 -27.49
CA ILE A 368 14.59 -3.42 -26.10
C ILE A 368 13.82 -4.61 -25.53
N ILE A 369 14.33 -5.17 -24.45
CA ILE A 369 13.62 -6.23 -23.71
C ILE A 369 12.57 -5.55 -22.82
N ILE A 370 11.36 -6.11 -22.78
CA ILE A 370 10.27 -5.62 -21.93
C ILE A 370 9.82 -6.75 -20.99
N LEU A 371 9.76 -6.46 -19.70
CA LEU A 371 9.24 -7.36 -18.66
C LEU A 371 8.08 -6.70 -17.93
N ALA A 372 7.19 -7.50 -17.34
CA ALA A 372 6.12 -7.00 -16.49
C ALA A 372 5.93 -7.96 -15.30
N PRO A 373 6.01 -7.49 -14.04
CA PRO A 373 5.70 -8.31 -12.88
C PRO A 373 4.19 -8.57 -12.76
N SER A 374 3.85 -9.72 -12.23
CA SER A 374 2.46 -10.18 -12.04
C SER A 374 1.91 -9.95 -10.63
N SER A 375 2.77 -9.76 -9.63
CA SER A 375 2.40 -9.53 -8.23
C SER A 375 3.44 -8.68 -7.49
N PRO A 376 3.13 -8.14 -6.29
CA PRO A 376 4.10 -7.42 -5.48
C PRO A 376 5.38 -8.20 -5.20
N SER A 377 5.31 -9.50 -4.91
CA SER A 377 6.50 -10.33 -4.71
C SER A 377 7.26 -10.58 -6.01
N ASP A 378 6.57 -10.71 -7.14
CA ASP A 378 7.19 -10.93 -8.45
C ASP A 378 8.05 -9.73 -8.90
N CYS A 379 7.79 -8.52 -8.39
CA CYS A 379 8.69 -7.38 -8.59
C CYS A 379 10.13 -7.66 -8.13
N PHE A 380 10.34 -8.50 -7.11
CA PHE A 380 11.68 -8.92 -6.68
C PHE A 380 12.38 -9.74 -7.76
N TRP A 381 11.69 -10.77 -8.28
CA TRP A 381 12.23 -11.70 -9.26
C TRP A 381 12.43 -11.02 -10.62
N ILE A 382 11.48 -10.21 -11.06
CA ILE A 382 11.59 -9.44 -12.31
C ILE A 382 12.72 -8.42 -12.24
N SER A 383 13.02 -7.84 -11.08
CA SER A 383 14.18 -6.96 -10.94
C SER A 383 15.50 -7.71 -11.14
N ILE A 384 15.63 -8.92 -10.59
CA ILE A 384 16.81 -9.78 -10.80
C ILE A 384 16.92 -10.19 -12.26
N GLU A 385 15.81 -10.63 -12.85
CA GLU A 385 15.75 -11.03 -14.26
C GLU A 385 16.07 -9.86 -15.20
N ALA A 386 15.57 -8.65 -14.90
CA ALA A 386 15.86 -7.46 -15.68
C ALA A 386 17.36 -7.15 -15.70
N VAL A 387 18.02 -7.21 -14.55
CA VAL A 387 19.46 -7.02 -14.47
C VAL A 387 20.19 -8.12 -15.24
N ARG A 388 19.81 -9.38 -15.05
CA ARG A 388 20.41 -10.53 -15.74
C ARG A 388 20.31 -10.42 -17.26
N LEU A 389 19.15 -10.00 -17.77
CA LEU A 389 18.94 -9.81 -19.20
C LEU A 389 19.71 -8.59 -19.73
N ALA A 390 19.71 -7.48 -18.99
CA ALA A 390 20.43 -6.26 -19.38
C ALA A 390 21.93 -6.51 -19.51
N THR A 391 22.54 -7.20 -18.54
CA THR A 391 23.98 -7.50 -18.53
C THR A 391 24.35 -8.61 -19.50
N LYS A 392 23.51 -9.65 -19.66
CA LYS A 392 23.79 -10.76 -20.59
C LYS A 392 23.75 -10.32 -22.05
N TYR A 393 22.76 -9.50 -22.41
CA TYR A 393 22.54 -9.07 -23.79
C TYR A 393 23.08 -7.67 -24.08
N MET A 394 23.67 -7.00 -23.09
CA MET A 394 24.25 -5.65 -23.22
C MET A 394 23.26 -4.68 -23.90
N THR A 395 22.01 -4.70 -23.41
CA THR A 395 20.91 -3.93 -23.99
C THR A 395 19.97 -3.41 -22.89
N PRO A 396 19.24 -2.31 -23.12
CA PRO A 396 18.27 -1.84 -22.14
C PRO A 396 17.12 -2.83 -21.90
N VAL A 397 16.69 -2.90 -20.65
CA VAL A 397 15.48 -3.61 -20.22
C VAL A 397 14.51 -2.60 -19.62
N LEU A 398 13.28 -2.59 -20.13
CA LEU A 398 12.18 -1.79 -19.60
C LEU A 398 11.23 -2.70 -18.81
N VAL A 399 11.02 -2.39 -17.54
CA VAL A 399 10.10 -3.11 -16.65
C VAL A 399 8.82 -2.29 -16.52
N LEU A 400 7.73 -2.81 -17.07
CA LEU A 400 6.38 -2.27 -16.97
C LEU A 400 5.72 -2.76 -15.69
N SER A 401 6.02 -2.09 -14.57
CA SER A 401 5.27 -2.26 -13.32
C SER A 401 4.10 -1.27 -13.31
N GLU A 402 3.34 -1.22 -12.22
CA GLU A 402 2.20 -0.30 -12.12
C GLU A 402 1.98 0.18 -10.68
N GLN A 403 1.23 1.27 -10.56
CA GLN A 403 0.92 1.87 -9.27
C GLN A 403 0.26 0.90 -8.30
N PHE A 404 -0.62 0.01 -8.79
CA PHE A 404 -1.24 -1.00 -7.95
C PHE A 404 -0.17 -1.87 -7.26
N LEU A 405 0.75 -2.48 -8.01
CA LEU A 405 1.78 -3.36 -7.47
C LEU A 405 2.75 -2.63 -6.54
N VAL A 406 3.07 -1.37 -6.83
CA VAL A 406 3.97 -0.55 -6.00
C VAL A 406 3.45 -0.44 -4.56
N HIS A 407 2.14 -0.28 -4.39
CA HIS A 407 1.52 -0.02 -3.09
C HIS A 407 0.81 -1.23 -2.48
N SER A 408 0.29 -2.15 -3.30
CA SER A 408 -0.34 -3.38 -2.81
C SER A 408 0.69 -4.28 -2.13
N SER A 409 0.21 -5.09 -1.20
CA SER A 409 1.06 -6.00 -0.44
C SER A 409 0.44 -7.38 -0.33
N GLU A 410 1.31 -8.37 -0.20
CA GLU A 410 0.96 -9.78 -0.05
C GLU A 410 1.96 -10.49 0.88
N PRO A 411 1.62 -11.65 1.47
CA PRO A 411 2.59 -12.51 2.12
C PRO A 411 3.59 -13.06 1.10
N TRP A 412 4.87 -12.90 1.38
CA TRP A 412 5.95 -13.41 0.55
C TRP A 412 6.86 -14.34 1.36
N LYS A 413 7.02 -15.56 0.85
CA LYS A 413 8.01 -16.53 1.35
C LYS A 413 9.39 -16.00 1.00
N LEU A 414 10.23 -15.80 2.00
CA LEU A 414 11.59 -15.35 1.78
C LEU A 414 12.37 -16.41 0.97
N PRO A 415 13.04 -16.02 -0.12
CA PRO A 415 13.90 -16.93 -0.86
C PRO A 415 15.21 -17.15 -0.11
N GLU A 416 15.79 -18.32 -0.27
CA GLU A 416 17.18 -18.57 0.10
C GLU A 416 18.08 -17.88 -0.92
N LEU A 417 18.93 -16.96 -0.46
CA LEU A 417 19.76 -16.16 -1.36
C LEU A 417 20.78 -17.00 -2.13
N ASP A 418 21.21 -18.13 -1.57
CA ASP A 418 22.16 -19.05 -2.21
C ASP A 418 21.55 -19.79 -3.40
N ASP A 419 20.22 -19.97 -3.41
CA ASP A 419 19.50 -20.62 -4.52
C ASP A 419 19.33 -19.70 -5.73
N ILE A 420 19.55 -18.39 -5.56
CA ILE A 420 19.49 -17.42 -6.65
C ILE A 420 20.79 -17.53 -7.48
N PRO A 421 20.70 -17.85 -8.79
CA PRO A 421 21.87 -18.01 -9.65
C PRO A 421 22.74 -16.74 -9.72
N PRO A 422 24.06 -16.88 -9.96
CA PRO A 422 24.91 -15.74 -10.30
C PRO A 422 24.47 -15.11 -11.63
N ILE A 423 24.73 -13.80 -11.77
CA ILE A 423 24.36 -13.01 -12.95
C ILE A 423 25.57 -12.79 -13.85
#